data_AF-A0A2B9DR35-F1
#
_entry.id   AF-A0A2B9DR35-F1
#
_cell.length_a   1.000
_cell.length_b   1.000
_cell.length_c   1.000
_cell.angle_alpha   90.00
_cell.angle_beta   90.00
_cell.angle_gamma   90.00
#
_symmetry.space_group_name_H-M   'P 1'
#
loop_
_entity.id
_entity.type
_entity.pdbx_description
1 polymer ?
#
loop_
_entity_poly.entity_id
_entity_poly.type
_entity_poly.pdbx_seq_one_letter_code
_entity_poly.pdbx_strand_id
1 'polypeptide(L)'
;MEVGKVRHCSNCGRKIQDYDNYCSGCGHYLEKVRKDDFVTEVDNKEKLPVKSKISMLWEQKLVKRGLLAFLIIISSIVLIYMNSSPFNTMKGYWYTEKYHNYIQIREINDEYIEMVFYDKGRKEKVIQGNVVNHKRDTVNFYVTDRGKNVMTTLELKDGMLYYFSPEDTASGRMEFTKGTKEEFNNFYNVKDFYNSN
;
A
#
# COMPACT_ATOMS: atom_id res chain seq x y z
N MET A 1 -70.04 -12.39 45.28
CA MET A 1 -70.08 -11.70 46.58
C MET A 1 -68.66 -11.71 47.12
N GLU A 2 -67.95 -10.58 47.05
CA GLU A 2 -66.60 -10.50 47.61
C GLU A 2 -66.70 -10.34 49.13
N VAL A 3 -66.07 -11.27 49.86
CA VAL A 3 -65.98 -11.21 51.32
C VAL A 3 -64.88 -10.20 51.67
N GLY A 4 -65.28 -8.97 51.97
CA GLY A 4 -64.36 -7.91 52.41
C GLY A 4 -63.56 -8.33 53.66
N LYS A 5 -62.27 -8.03 53.68
CA LYS A 5 -61.34 -8.45 54.74
C LYS A 5 -61.58 -7.58 55.99
N VAL A 6 -62.15 -8.17 57.04
CA VAL A 6 -62.45 -7.45 58.29
C VAL A 6 -61.17 -6.94 58.97
N ARG A 7 -61.07 -5.61 59.16
CA ARG A 7 -59.97 -4.96 59.90
C ARG A 7 -60.39 -4.66 61.35
N HIS A 8 -59.43 -4.58 62.25
CA HIS A 8 -59.64 -4.19 63.65
C HIS A 8 -58.82 -2.94 63.98
N CYS A 9 -59.32 -2.09 64.87
CA CYS A 9 -58.61 -0.90 65.33
C CYS A 9 -57.34 -1.28 66.08
N SER A 10 -56.20 -0.72 65.69
CA SER A 10 -54.94 -0.89 66.41
C SER A 10 -54.98 -0.36 67.84
N ASN A 11 -55.80 0.65 68.12
CA ASN A 11 -55.88 1.27 69.44
C ASN A 11 -56.85 0.55 70.38
N CYS A 12 -58.07 0.21 69.93
CA CYS A 12 -59.12 -0.33 70.81
C CYS A 12 -59.63 -1.74 70.43
N GLY A 13 -59.10 -2.35 69.36
CA GLY A 13 -59.47 -3.71 68.94
C GLY A 13 -60.85 -3.86 68.31
N ARG A 14 -61.65 -2.79 68.17
CA ARG A 14 -62.99 -2.88 67.58
C ARG A 14 -62.92 -3.12 66.06
N LYS A 15 -63.86 -3.90 65.51
CA LYS A 15 -63.98 -4.13 64.05
C LYS A 15 -64.31 -2.82 63.33
N ILE A 16 -63.68 -2.59 62.19
CA ILE A 16 -63.82 -1.39 61.36
C ILE A 16 -64.20 -1.80 59.93
N GLN A 17 -65.04 -0.99 59.27
CA GLN A 17 -65.36 -1.17 57.86
C GLN A 17 -64.25 -0.58 56.97
N ASP A 18 -64.03 -1.16 55.78
CA ASP A 18 -62.87 -0.85 54.91
C ASP A 18 -62.78 0.61 54.43
N TYR A 19 -63.81 1.44 54.66
CA TYR A 19 -63.88 2.83 54.19
C TYR A 19 -63.94 3.90 55.30
N ASP A 20 -63.89 3.49 56.58
CA ASP A 20 -63.88 4.46 57.68
C ASP A 20 -62.51 5.12 57.83
N ASN A 21 -62.47 6.44 57.96
CA ASN A 21 -61.23 7.20 58.20
C ASN A 21 -60.86 7.26 59.70
N TYR A 22 -61.81 6.92 60.58
CA TYR A 22 -61.66 6.99 62.03
C TYR A 22 -62.35 5.80 62.67
N CYS A 23 -61.84 5.32 63.80
CA CYS A 23 -62.52 4.29 64.57
C CYS A 23 -63.74 4.87 65.30
N SER A 24 -64.95 4.39 64.98
CA SER A 24 -66.20 4.79 65.64
C SER A 24 -66.23 4.51 67.15
N GLY A 25 -65.37 3.62 67.65
CA GLY A 25 -65.30 3.28 69.07
C GLY A 25 -64.41 4.20 69.90
N CYS A 26 -63.32 4.73 69.35
CA CYS A 26 -62.33 5.50 70.12
C CYS A 26 -61.89 6.81 69.48
N GLY A 27 -62.40 7.15 68.29
CA GLY A 27 -62.05 8.38 67.56
C GLY A 27 -60.66 8.40 66.93
N HIS A 28 -59.86 7.34 67.09
CA HIS A 28 -58.50 7.29 66.56
C HIS A 28 -58.51 7.27 65.02
N TYR A 29 -57.70 8.14 64.40
CA TYR A 29 -57.54 8.22 62.95
C TYR A 29 -56.83 6.98 62.41
N LEU A 30 -57.32 6.46 61.29
CA LEU A 30 -56.74 5.28 60.64
C LEU A 30 -55.96 5.73 59.41
N GLU A 31 -54.66 5.44 59.41
CA GLU A 31 -53.78 5.79 58.30
C GLU A 31 -54.24 5.03 57.03
N LYS A 32 -54.64 5.78 56.00
CA LYS A 32 -55.06 5.19 54.72
C LYS A 32 -53.84 4.57 54.05
N VAL A 33 -53.80 3.24 54.03
CA VAL A 33 -52.90 2.50 53.14
C VAL A 33 -53.30 2.85 51.71
N ARG A 34 -52.55 3.75 51.06
CA ARG A 34 -52.70 4.02 49.62
C ARG A 34 -52.43 2.71 48.88
N LYS A 35 -53.31 2.37 47.93
CA LYS A 35 -53.24 1.14 47.14
C LYS A 35 -52.06 1.09 46.15
N ASP A 36 -51.17 2.08 46.18
CA ASP A 36 -50.19 2.32 45.12
C ASP A 36 -48.77 1.84 45.47
N ASP A 37 -48.55 1.34 46.69
CA ASP A 37 -47.21 0.94 47.16
C ASP A 37 -46.93 -0.57 47.07
N PHE A 38 -47.74 -1.34 46.32
CA PHE A 38 -47.35 -2.69 45.89
C PHE A 38 -46.48 -2.61 44.63
N VAL A 39 -45.32 -1.98 44.74
CA VAL A 39 -44.21 -2.20 43.81
C VAL A 39 -43.69 -3.60 44.08
N THR A 40 -44.13 -4.54 43.25
CA THR A 40 -43.60 -5.89 43.22
C THR A 40 -42.13 -5.82 42.79
N GLU A 41 -41.23 -5.85 43.76
CA GLU A 41 -39.81 -6.11 43.59
C GLU A 41 -39.63 -7.59 43.23
N VAL A 42 -40.02 -7.96 42.00
CA VAL A 42 -39.71 -9.27 41.41
C VAL A 42 -38.42 -9.12 40.65
N ASP A 43 -37.33 -9.42 41.35
CA ASP A 43 -36.24 -10.29 40.88
C ASP A 43 -35.94 -10.22 39.37
N ASN A 44 -35.62 -9.01 38.89
CA ASN A 44 -35.20 -8.80 37.51
C ASN A 44 -33.71 -9.09 37.45
N LYS A 45 -33.37 -10.39 37.46
CA LYS A 45 -32.03 -10.89 37.11
C LYS A 45 -31.56 -10.16 35.87
N GLU A 46 -30.49 -9.39 36.06
CA GLU A 46 -29.73 -8.67 35.04
C GLU A 46 -29.58 -9.52 33.77
N LYS A 47 -30.46 -9.30 32.80
CA LYS A 47 -30.19 -9.64 31.40
C LYS A 47 -29.21 -8.59 30.90
N LEU A 48 -27.94 -8.75 31.30
CA LEU A 48 -26.83 -8.04 30.69
C LEU A 48 -26.90 -8.25 29.16
N PRO A 49 -26.79 -7.18 28.36
CA PRO A 49 -27.07 -7.22 26.94
C PRO A 49 -26.02 -8.06 26.19
N VAL A 50 -26.35 -9.34 25.92
CA VAL A 50 -25.57 -10.25 25.05
C VAL A 50 -25.38 -9.71 23.62
N LYS A 51 -26.10 -8.63 23.26
CA LYS A 51 -26.05 -7.98 21.94
C LYS A 51 -24.72 -7.27 21.62
N SER A 52 -23.83 -7.00 22.59
CA SER A 52 -22.58 -6.27 22.34
C SER A 52 -21.39 -7.14 21.89
N LYS A 53 -21.41 -8.46 22.11
CA LYS A 53 -20.30 -9.34 21.69
C LYS A 53 -20.32 -9.66 20.19
N ILE A 54 -21.47 -9.59 19.53
CA ILE A 54 -21.60 -9.93 18.10
C ILE A 54 -21.07 -8.80 17.21
N SER A 55 -21.24 -7.53 17.59
CA SER A 55 -20.70 -6.40 16.81
C SER A 55 -19.17 -6.39 16.79
N MET A 56 -18.52 -6.80 17.88
CA MET A 56 -17.06 -6.83 18.00
C MET A 56 -16.39 -7.84 17.06
N LEU A 57 -17.05 -8.96 16.75
CA LEU A 57 -16.51 -9.98 15.83
C LEU A 57 -16.60 -9.55 14.35
N TRP A 58 -17.57 -8.70 13.99
CA TRP A 58 -17.74 -8.19 12.63
C TRP A 58 -16.69 -7.14 12.29
N GLU A 59 -16.33 -6.29 13.25
CA GLU A 59 -15.28 -5.27 13.07
C GLU A 59 -13.91 -5.90 12.79
N GLN A 60 -13.55 -6.99 13.48
CA GLN A 60 -12.26 -7.66 13.24
C GLN A 60 -12.15 -8.25 11.82
N LYS A 61 -13.26 -8.76 11.26
CA LYS A 61 -13.25 -9.30 9.90
C LYS A 61 -13.10 -8.20 8.84
N LEU A 62 -13.76 -7.06 9.05
CA LEU A 62 -13.63 -5.90 8.17
C LEU A 62 -12.21 -5.33 8.18
N VAL A 63 -11.61 -5.16 9.36
CA VAL A 63 -10.24 -4.67 9.50
C VAL A 63 -9.24 -5.60 8.81
N LYS A 64 -9.37 -6.93 8.97
CA LYS A 64 -8.48 -7.89 8.31
C LYS A 64 -8.59 -7.85 6.78
N ARG A 65 -9.81 -7.73 6.24
CA ARG A 65 -10.02 -7.59 4.79
C ARG A 65 -9.46 -6.28 4.25
N GLY A 66 -9.64 -5.18 4.99
CA GLY A 66 -9.06 -3.88 4.66
C GLY A 66 -7.53 -3.92 4.62
N LEU A 67 -6.89 -4.51 5.64
CA LEU A 67 -5.44 -4.68 5.69
C LEU A 67 -4.92 -5.49 4.49
N LEU A 68 -5.57 -6.61 4.16
CA LEU A 68 -5.18 -7.44 3.03
C LEU A 68 -5.27 -6.68 1.70
N ALA A 69 -6.37 -5.96 1.47
CA ALA A 69 -6.54 -5.14 0.27
C ALA A 69 -5.47 -4.04 0.17
N PHE A 70 -5.16 -3.39 1.29
CA PHE A 70 -4.12 -2.37 1.37
C PHE A 70 -2.73 -2.93 1.03
N LEU A 71 -2.38 -4.11 1.54
CA LEU A 71 -1.12 -4.79 1.21
C LEU A 71 -1.02 -5.13 -0.29
N ILE A 72 -2.11 -5.57 -0.91
CA ILE A 72 -2.15 -5.86 -2.36
C ILE A 72 -1.91 -4.59 -3.17
N ILE A 73 -2.52 -3.47 -2.78
CA ILE A 73 -2.34 -2.17 -3.45
C ILE A 73 -0.89 -1.70 -3.32
N ILE A 74 -0.30 -1.73 -2.12
CA ILE A 74 1.11 -1.36 -1.91
C ILE A 74 2.03 -2.24 -2.76
N SER A 75 1.84 -3.56 -2.73
CA SER A 75 2.64 -4.50 -3.52
C SER A 75 2.58 -4.18 -5.02
N SER A 76 1.38 -3.86 -5.52
CA SER A 76 1.18 -3.48 -6.92
C SER A 76 1.86 -2.16 -7.28
N ILE A 77 1.81 -1.15 -6.40
CA ILE A 77 2.53 0.12 -6.58
C ILE A 77 4.05 -0.11 -6.62
N VAL A 78 4.58 -0.94 -5.72
CA VAL A 78 6.01 -1.30 -5.70
C VAL A 78 6.42 -2.00 -7.00
N LEU A 79 5.63 -2.96 -7.48
CA LEU A 79 5.89 -3.65 -8.75
C LEU A 79 5.89 -2.67 -9.94
N ILE A 80 4.94 -1.73 -9.98
CA ILE A 80 4.91 -0.69 -11.02
C ILE A 80 6.17 0.18 -10.93
N TYR A 81 6.59 0.58 -9.73
CA TYR A 81 7.77 1.42 -9.54
C TYR A 81 9.05 0.70 -9.98
N MET A 82 9.20 -0.57 -9.60
CA MET A 82 10.33 -1.41 -10.03
C MET A 82 10.35 -1.61 -11.54
N ASN A 83 9.18 -1.85 -12.16
CA ASN A 83 9.11 -2.07 -13.61
C ASN A 83 9.27 -0.77 -14.42
N SER A 84 8.91 0.37 -13.83
CA SER A 84 9.05 1.71 -14.43
C SER A 84 10.44 2.32 -14.26
N SER A 85 11.39 1.59 -13.67
CA SER A 85 12.76 2.07 -13.53
C SER A 85 13.33 2.41 -14.92
N PRO A 86 13.93 3.60 -15.11
CA PRO A 86 14.56 4.00 -16.37
C PRO A 86 15.62 2.99 -16.82
N PHE A 87 16.26 2.28 -15.89
CA PHE A 87 17.19 1.20 -16.21
C PHE A 87 16.54 0.07 -17.00
N ASN A 88 15.32 -0.33 -16.66
CA ASN A 88 14.63 -1.38 -17.42
C ASN A 88 14.32 -0.95 -18.85
N THR A 89 14.02 0.34 -19.06
CA THR A 89 13.82 0.87 -20.41
C THR A 89 15.13 1.01 -21.20
N MET A 90 16.24 1.32 -20.52
CA MET A 90 17.59 1.46 -21.11
C MET A 90 18.28 0.11 -21.36
N LYS A 91 17.92 -0.96 -20.65
CA LYS A 91 18.46 -2.30 -20.88
C LYS A 91 18.18 -2.77 -22.30
N GLY A 92 19.18 -3.38 -22.92
CA GLY A 92 19.06 -4.00 -24.23
C GLY A 92 20.20 -3.69 -25.16
N TYR A 93 19.95 -3.92 -26.45
CA TYR A 93 20.88 -3.63 -27.53
C TYR A 93 20.47 -2.32 -28.18
N TRP A 94 21.48 -1.51 -28.50
CA TRP A 94 21.34 -0.18 -29.05
C TRP A 94 22.28 -0.07 -30.22
N TYR A 95 21.78 0.41 -31.35
CA TYR A 95 22.54 0.53 -32.58
C TYR A 95 22.74 2.01 -32.91
N THR A 96 23.95 2.37 -33.32
CA THR A 96 24.20 3.72 -33.87
C THR A 96 24.65 3.60 -35.32
N GLU A 97 23.92 4.27 -36.21
CA GLU A 97 24.22 4.28 -37.64
C GLU A 97 25.58 4.92 -37.92
N LYS A 98 25.94 5.97 -37.18
CA LYS A 98 27.18 6.73 -37.42
C LYS A 98 28.45 5.89 -37.32
N TYR A 99 28.45 4.90 -36.44
CA TYR A 99 29.63 4.05 -36.18
C TYR A 99 29.40 2.60 -36.59
N HIS A 100 28.22 2.26 -37.13
CA HIS A 100 27.83 0.89 -37.50
C HIS A 100 28.14 -0.15 -36.42
N ASN A 101 27.91 0.22 -35.15
CA ASN A 101 28.21 -0.64 -34.01
C ASN A 101 27.01 -0.77 -33.07
N TYR A 102 27.00 -1.86 -32.32
CA TYR A 102 26.04 -2.09 -31.25
C TYR A 102 26.66 -1.81 -29.89
N ILE A 103 25.85 -1.25 -29.01
CA ILE A 103 26.11 -1.15 -27.59
C ILE A 103 25.08 -1.99 -26.87
N GLN A 104 25.52 -2.78 -25.90
CA GLN A 104 24.63 -3.40 -24.94
C GLN A 104 24.70 -2.65 -23.61
N ILE A 105 23.57 -2.15 -23.15
CA ILE A 105 23.45 -1.57 -21.81
C ILE A 105 22.92 -2.64 -20.86
N ARG A 106 23.62 -2.82 -19.74
CA ARG A 106 23.25 -3.72 -18.64
C ARG A 106 23.26 -2.97 -17.32
N GLU A 107 22.31 -3.31 -16.46
CA GLU A 107 22.36 -2.94 -15.05
C GLU A 107 23.04 -4.08 -14.32
N ILE A 108 24.09 -3.78 -13.56
CA ILE A 108 24.69 -4.75 -12.65
C ILE A 108 23.88 -4.78 -11.35
N ASN A 109 23.59 -3.59 -10.83
CA ASN A 109 22.71 -3.32 -9.70
C ASN A 109 22.30 -1.82 -9.73
N ASP A 110 21.59 -1.35 -8.70
CA ASP A 110 21.08 0.03 -8.60
C ASP A 110 22.19 1.11 -8.59
N GLU A 111 23.44 0.74 -8.31
CA GLU A 111 24.60 1.63 -8.19
C GLU A 111 25.52 1.59 -9.42
N TYR A 112 25.42 0.56 -10.27
CA TYR A 112 26.38 0.33 -11.34
C TYR A 112 25.71 -0.03 -12.69
N ILE A 113 26.13 0.69 -13.73
CA ILE A 113 25.77 0.42 -15.12
C ILE A 113 26.98 -0.11 -15.89
N GLU A 114 26.75 -1.06 -16.79
CA GLU A 114 27.75 -1.57 -17.72
C GLU A 114 27.31 -1.32 -19.16
N MET A 115 28.20 -0.75 -19.95
CA MET A 115 28.04 -0.56 -21.40
C MET A 115 29.08 -1.39 -22.12
N VAL A 116 28.63 -2.30 -22.97
CA VAL A 116 29.49 -3.17 -23.78
C VAL A 116 29.38 -2.77 -25.23
N PHE A 117 30.50 -2.31 -25.80
CA PHE A 117 30.62 -1.92 -27.20
C PHE A 117 31.05 -3.13 -28.02
N TYR A 118 30.39 -3.33 -29.15
CA TYR A 118 30.66 -4.43 -30.08
C TYR A 118 31.15 -3.89 -31.42
N ASP A 119 32.29 -4.37 -31.88
CA ASP A 119 32.76 -4.16 -33.26
C ASP A 119 32.85 -5.51 -33.96
N LYS A 120 32.23 -5.62 -35.14
CA LYS A 120 32.16 -6.87 -35.94
C LYS A 120 31.82 -8.11 -35.10
N GLY A 121 30.90 -7.96 -34.15
CA GLY A 121 30.37 -9.04 -33.31
C GLY A 121 31.25 -9.42 -32.13
N ARG A 122 32.40 -8.76 -31.98
CA ARG A 122 33.32 -8.98 -30.86
C ARG A 122 33.16 -7.87 -29.83
N LYS A 123 33.25 -8.24 -28.56
CA LYS A 123 33.31 -7.27 -27.46
C LYS A 123 34.61 -6.48 -27.61
N GLU A 124 34.51 -5.19 -27.87
CA GLU A 124 35.66 -4.32 -28.06
C GLU A 124 36.01 -3.58 -26.77
N LYS A 125 34.99 -2.98 -26.13
CA LYS A 125 35.17 -2.16 -24.93
C LYS A 125 34.06 -2.44 -23.94
N VAL A 126 34.42 -2.53 -22.67
CA VAL A 126 33.47 -2.55 -21.55
C VAL A 126 33.71 -1.29 -20.74
N ILE A 127 32.66 -0.51 -20.53
CA ILE A 127 32.68 0.67 -19.68
C ILE A 127 31.74 0.40 -18.52
N GLN A 128 32.26 0.51 -17.30
CA GLN A 128 31.46 0.47 -16.09
C GLN A 128 31.37 1.88 -15.53
N GLY A 129 30.21 2.23 -15.00
CA GLY A 129 29.99 3.52 -14.38
C GLY A 129 29.14 3.48 -13.14
N ASN A 130 29.44 4.38 -12.21
CA ASN A 130 28.72 4.55 -10.96
C ASN A 130 27.51 5.45 -11.19
N VAL A 131 26.32 4.93 -10.96
CA VAL A 131 25.05 5.67 -11.06
C VAL A 131 25.00 6.73 -9.97
N VAL A 132 24.80 7.98 -10.38
CA VAL A 132 24.69 9.13 -9.47
C VAL A 132 23.23 9.42 -9.17
N ASN A 133 22.41 9.45 -10.23
CA ASN A 133 21.00 9.77 -10.15
C ASN A 133 20.31 9.25 -11.42
N HIS A 134 19.09 8.77 -11.27
CA HIS A 134 18.21 8.47 -12.39
C HIS A 134 16.84 9.17 -12.24
N LYS A 135 16.36 9.74 -13.34
CA LYS A 135 15.00 10.23 -13.54
C LYS A 135 14.30 9.34 -14.56
N ARG A 136 12.98 9.53 -14.74
CA ARG A 136 12.11 8.69 -15.58
C ARG A 136 12.70 8.34 -16.96
N ASP A 137 13.42 9.25 -17.58
CA ASP A 137 13.99 9.15 -18.92
C ASP A 137 15.50 9.45 -18.95
N THR A 138 16.16 9.59 -17.81
CA THR A 138 17.56 10.03 -17.76
C THR A 138 18.35 9.28 -16.70
N VAL A 139 19.54 8.79 -17.04
CA VAL A 139 20.48 8.19 -16.07
C VAL A 139 21.79 8.97 -16.14
N ASN A 140 22.22 9.51 -15.01
CA ASN A 140 23.51 10.16 -14.84
C ASN A 140 24.45 9.23 -14.09
N PHE A 141 25.66 9.04 -14.61
CA PHE A 141 26.64 8.15 -14.04
C PHE A 141 28.06 8.61 -14.34
N TYR A 142 29.00 8.28 -13.47
CA TYR A 142 30.42 8.53 -13.69
C TYR A 142 31.08 7.34 -14.33
N VAL A 143 31.79 7.56 -15.43
CA VAL A 143 32.70 6.57 -16.04
C VAL A 143 34.13 7.03 -15.88
N THR A 144 35.05 6.10 -15.68
CA THR A 144 36.48 6.41 -15.72
C THR A 144 36.98 6.28 -17.16
N ASP A 145 37.32 7.40 -17.80
CA ASP A 145 37.94 7.43 -19.12
C ASP A 145 39.33 8.08 -19.04
N ARG A 146 40.36 7.36 -19.49
CA ARG A 146 41.77 7.79 -19.43
C ARG A 146 42.20 8.27 -18.04
N GLY A 147 41.73 7.62 -16.98
CA GLY A 147 42.05 7.96 -15.58
C GLY A 147 41.32 9.17 -15.02
N LYS A 148 40.37 9.77 -15.76
CA LYS A 148 39.50 10.84 -15.27
C LYS A 148 38.08 10.32 -15.11
N ASN A 149 37.41 10.72 -14.03
CA ASN A 149 35.98 10.47 -13.88
C ASN A 149 35.23 11.51 -14.71
N VAL A 150 34.36 11.03 -15.59
CA VAL A 150 33.56 11.89 -16.46
C VAL A 150 32.10 11.60 -16.22
N MET A 151 31.33 12.66 -15.95
CA MET A 151 29.87 12.55 -15.87
C MET A 151 29.32 12.26 -17.25
N THR A 152 28.52 11.21 -17.34
CA THR A 152 27.86 10.76 -18.56
C THR A 152 26.37 10.72 -18.30
N THR A 153 25.60 11.17 -19.29
CA THR A 153 24.14 11.20 -19.23
C THR A 153 23.57 10.36 -20.37
N LEU A 154 22.72 9.41 -20.03
CA LEU A 154 21.87 8.66 -20.96
C LEU A 154 20.47 9.24 -20.90
N GLU A 155 19.93 9.73 -22.02
CA GLU A 155 18.52 10.17 -22.12
C GLU A 155 17.72 9.26 -23.07
N LEU A 156 16.49 8.91 -22.70
CA LEU A 156 15.55 8.15 -23.52
C LEU A 156 14.47 9.09 -24.09
N LYS A 157 14.77 9.77 -25.20
CA LYS A 157 13.81 10.63 -25.94
C LYS A 157 13.79 10.19 -27.39
N ASP A 158 12.74 9.45 -27.78
CA ASP A 158 12.54 8.93 -29.15
C ASP A 158 13.74 8.16 -29.73
N GLY A 159 14.53 7.56 -28.83
CA GLY A 159 15.87 7.04 -29.08
C GLY A 159 16.69 7.18 -27.79
N MET A 160 17.83 6.51 -27.71
CA MET A 160 18.77 6.75 -26.61
C MET A 160 19.79 7.79 -27.07
N LEU A 161 19.88 8.89 -26.33
CA LEU A 161 20.88 9.93 -26.51
C LEU A 161 21.95 9.76 -25.44
N TYR A 162 23.18 9.58 -25.88
CA TYR A 162 24.34 9.48 -25.02
C TYR A 162 25.11 10.79 -25.07
N TYR A 163 25.24 11.43 -23.91
CA TYR A 163 26.02 12.64 -23.71
C TYR A 163 27.27 12.30 -22.88
N PHE A 164 28.44 12.65 -23.41
CA PHE A 164 29.68 12.63 -22.66
C PHE A 164 30.20 14.06 -22.56
N SER A 165 30.19 14.61 -21.36
CA SER A 165 30.74 15.94 -21.07
C SER A 165 31.97 15.77 -20.19
N PRO A 166 33.19 15.72 -20.74
CA PRO A 166 34.37 16.01 -19.95
C PRO A 166 34.19 17.44 -19.43
N GLU A 167 34.40 17.66 -18.14
CA GLU A 167 33.89 18.77 -17.31
C GLU A 167 33.97 20.21 -17.85
N ASP A 168 34.53 20.49 -19.04
CA ASP A 168 34.58 21.83 -19.64
C ASP A 168 34.63 21.87 -21.20
N THR A 169 34.25 20.81 -21.93
CA THR A 169 34.28 20.84 -23.41
C THR A 169 33.07 20.15 -24.06
N ALA A 170 32.69 20.67 -25.24
CA ALA A 170 31.51 20.31 -26.02
C ALA A 170 31.07 18.85 -25.86
N SER A 171 29.86 18.65 -25.35
CA SER A 171 29.27 17.33 -25.16
C SER A 171 29.15 16.62 -26.51
N GLY A 172 29.84 15.48 -26.66
CA GLY A 172 29.58 14.59 -27.77
C GLY A 172 28.17 14.01 -27.61
N ARG A 173 27.30 14.19 -28.61
CA ARG A 173 25.98 13.56 -28.68
C ARG A 173 26.05 12.37 -29.62
N MET A 174 25.70 11.19 -29.11
CA MET A 174 25.47 10.00 -29.94
C MET A 174 24.01 9.58 -29.81
N GLU A 175 23.39 9.29 -30.95
CA GLU A 175 22.02 8.81 -31.03
C GLU A 175 22.02 7.32 -31.33
N PHE A 176 21.17 6.61 -30.62
CA PHE A 176 21.03 5.18 -30.71
C PHE A 176 19.56 4.80 -30.89
N THR A 177 19.35 3.87 -31.80
CA THR A 177 18.06 3.22 -32.02
C THR A 177 18.02 1.92 -31.22
N LYS A 178 16.90 1.66 -30.55
CA LYS A 178 16.73 0.43 -29.79
C LYS A 178 16.64 -0.76 -30.76
N GLY A 179 17.54 -1.72 -30.58
CA GLY A 179 17.54 -2.97 -31.34
C GLY A 179 17.12 -4.16 -30.46
N THR A 180 16.61 -5.19 -31.12
CA THR A 180 16.32 -6.49 -30.53
C THR A 180 17.58 -7.36 -30.48
N LYS A 181 17.56 -8.39 -29.64
CA LYS A 181 18.63 -9.41 -29.60
C LYS A 181 18.75 -10.15 -30.94
N GLU A 182 17.63 -10.33 -31.65
CA GLU A 182 17.60 -10.94 -32.97
C GLU A 182 18.27 -10.04 -34.01
N GLU A 183 17.97 -8.74 -34.04
CA GLU A 183 18.66 -7.77 -34.93
C GLU A 183 20.15 -7.69 -34.64
N PHE A 184 20.55 -7.66 -33.37
CA PHE A 184 21.96 -7.75 -32.97
C PHE A 184 22.62 -9.03 -33.51
N ASN A 185 21.97 -10.18 -33.28
CA ASN A 185 22.48 -11.46 -33.76
C ASN A 185 22.55 -11.46 -35.28
N ASN A 186 21.53 -10.99 -35.99
CA ASN A 186 21.48 -10.95 -37.45
C ASN A 186 22.56 -10.03 -38.01
N PHE A 187 22.73 -8.84 -37.44
CA PHE A 187 23.76 -7.88 -37.85
C PHE A 187 25.16 -8.48 -37.82
N TYR A 188 25.46 -9.35 -36.85
CA TYR A 188 26.78 -9.99 -36.71
C TYR A 188 26.86 -11.45 -37.19
N ASN A 189 25.72 -12.14 -37.35
CA ASN A 189 25.63 -13.51 -37.88
C ASN A 189 25.51 -13.54 -39.40
N VAL A 190 25.40 -12.40 -40.09
CA VAL A 190 25.61 -12.39 -41.54
C VAL A 190 27.01 -12.94 -41.77
N LYS A 191 27.08 -14.18 -42.27
CA LYS A 191 28.31 -14.91 -42.60
C LYS A 191 29.17 -14.22 -43.67
N ASP A 192 28.86 -12.98 -44.08
CA ASP A 192 29.25 -12.40 -45.36
C ASP A 192 30.12 -11.14 -45.28
N PHE A 193 30.67 -10.76 -44.12
CA PHE A 193 31.69 -9.70 -44.12
C PHE A 193 33.12 -10.20 -44.43
N TYR A 194 33.32 -11.52 -44.58
CA TYR A 194 34.65 -12.12 -44.81
C TYR A 194 34.76 -13.05 -46.03
N ASN A 195 33.70 -13.19 -46.85
CA ASN A 195 33.78 -13.90 -48.14
C ASN A 195 33.86 -12.94 -49.34
N SER A 196 34.10 -11.64 -49.11
CA SER A 196 34.24 -10.60 -50.13
C SER A 196 35.63 -9.94 -50.13
N ASN A 197 36.68 -10.74 -49.90
CA ASN A 197 38.05 -10.43 -50.33
C ASN A 197 38.52 -11.47 -51.33
#